data_AF-A0A538CYE7-F1
#
_entry.id   AF-A0A538CYE7-F1
#
_cell.length_a   1.000
_cell.length_b   1.000
_cell.length_c   1.000
_cell.angle_alpha   90.00
_cell.angle_beta   90.00
_cell.angle_gamma   90.00
#
_symmetry.space_group_name_H-M   'P 1'
#
loop_
_entity.id
_entity.type
_entity.pdbx_description
1 polymer ?
#
loop_
_entity_poly.entity_id
_entity_poly.type
_entity_poly.pdbx_seq_one_letter_code
_entity_poly.pdbx_strand_id
1 'polypeptide(L)'
;MPLDPCFRPLLDAMAARVGAGAPAADPVAGARAGLDAMFTHAHAPSARVIDRSVPGHDGDIPVRIYTPEGSRDGPLLPLLVLFHGGGFIAGSIDSHDGGA
;
A
#
# COMPACT_ATOMS: atom_id res chain seq x y z
N MET A 1 -4.04 -19.04 22.06
CA MET A 1 -3.74 -19.38 20.66
C MET A 1 -2.26 -19.12 20.43
N PRO A 2 -1.45 -20.11 20.04
CA PRO A 2 -0.07 -19.88 19.62
C PRO A 2 -0.03 -19.16 18.26
N LEU A 3 1.10 -18.49 17.96
CA LEU A 3 1.38 -17.96 16.63
C LEU A 3 1.49 -19.10 15.61
N ASP A 4 0.95 -18.90 14.42
CA ASP A 4 1.11 -19.86 13.32
C ASP A 4 2.60 -19.92 12.90
N PRO A 5 3.21 -21.13 12.83
CA PRO A 5 4.60 -21.29 12.43
C PRO A 5 4.96 -20.64 11.09
N CYS A 6 4.01 -20.42 10.17
CA CYS A 6 4.27 -19.77 8.89
C CYS A 6 4.80 -18.32 9.05
N PHE A 7 4.49 -17.64 10.14
CA PHE A 7 4.99 -16.28 10.41
C PHE A 7 6.39 -16.27 11.00
N ARG A 8 6.96 -17.42 11.40
CA ARG A 8 8.24 -17.47 12.08
C ARG A 8 9.39 -16.82 11.27
N PRO A 9 9.55 -17.11 9.97
CA PRO A 9 10.61 -16.49 9.16
C PRO A 9 10.46 -14.96 9.07
N LEU A 10 9.21 -14.50 8.93
CA LEU A 10 8.90 -13.07 8.87
C LEU A 10 9.31 -12.36 10.18
N LEU A 11 8.94 -12.94 11.32
CA LEU A 11 9.26 -12.39 12.63
C LEU A 11 10.77 -12.40 12.92
N ASP A 12 11.48 -13.46 12.54
CA ASP A 12 12.94 -13.53 12.69
C ASP A 12 13.63 -12.45 11.83
N ALA A 13 13.16 -12.23 10.60
CA ALA A 13 13.67 -11.15 9.73
C ALA A 13 13.37 -9.75 10.30
N MET A 14 12.18 -9.54 10.87
CA MET A 14 11.84 -8.28 11.54
C MET A 14 12.71 -8.05 12.77
N ALA A 15 12.91 -9.07 13.61
CA ALA A 15 13.73 -9.00 14.81
C ALA A 15 15.19 -8.67 14.49
N ALA A 16 15.74 -9.21 13.40
CA ALA A 16 17.09 -8.86 12.93
C ALA A 16 17.23 -7.37 12.52
N ARG A 17 16.11 -6.69 12.24
CA ARG A 17 16.07 -5.28 11.82
C ARG A 17 15.74 -4.33 12.98
N VAL A 18 15.05 -4.82 14.02
CA VAL A 18 14.76 -4.07 15.25
C VAL A 18 16.06 -3.91 16.05
N GLY A 19 16.65 -2.72 15.97
CA GLY A 19 17.91 -2.36 16.65
C GLY A 19 18.97 -1.70 15.76
N ALA A 20 18.75 -1.63 14.45
CA ALA A 20 19.74 -1.13 13.49
C ALA A 20 19.72 0.39 13.23
N GLY A 21 18.92 1.19 13.95
CA GLY A 21 18.77 2.61 13.66
C GLY A 21 18.56 3.48 14.90
N ALA A 22 19.23 4.63 14.92
CA ALA A 22 18.89 5.71 15.85
C ALA A 22 17.44 6.16 15.63
N PRO A 23 16.72 6.62 16.66
CA PRO A 23 15.40 7.21 16.46
C PRO A 23 15.49 8.34 15.43
N ALA A 24 14.60 8.32 14.45
CA ALA A 24 14.55 9.36 13.43
C ALA A 24 14.40 10.72 14.12
N ALA A 25 15.14 11.73 13.64
CA ALA A 25 15.04 13.10 14.15
C ALA A 25 13.59 13.63 14.06
N ASP A 26 12.85 13.18 13.05
CA ASP A 26 11.39 13.25 12.97
C ASP A 26 10.81 11.82 12.99
N PRO A 27 10.22 11.39 14.13
CA PRO A 27 9.63 10.07 14.26
C PRO A 27 8.47 9.81 13.29
N VAL A 28 7.72 10.84 12.89
CA VAL A 28 6.56 10.69 11.99
C VAL A 28 7.03 10.55 10.55
N ALA A 29 7.93 11.41 10.10
CA ALA A 29 8.53 11.26 8.76
C ALA A 29 9.29 9.93 8.63
N GLY A 30 10.00 9.51 9.69
CA GLY A 30 10.65 8.21 9.74
C GLY A 30 9.67 7.04 9.66
N ALA A 31 8.53 7.12 10.37
CA ALA A 31 7.49 6.10 10.30
C ALA A 31 6.86 6.00 8.90
N ARG A 32 6.63 7.14 8.22
CA ARG A 32 6.11 7.16 6.84
C ARG A 32 7.04 6.47 5.86
N ALA A 33 8.31 6.91 5.82
CA ALA A 33 9.31 6.32 4.94
C ALA A 33 9.53 4.83 5.24
N GLY A 34 9.51 4.46 6.53
CA GLY A 34 9.63 3.07 6.95
C GLY A 34 8.49 2.18 6.46
N LEU A 35 7.24 2.68 6.49
CA LEU A 35 6.08 1.94 6.00
C LEU A 35 6.12 1.80 4.47
N ASP A 36 6.35 2.89 3.74
CA ASP A 36 6.40 2.86 2.27
C ASP A 36 7.47 1.86 1.77
N ALA A 37 8.62 1.79 2.45
CA ALA A 37 9.69 0.85 2.09
C ALA A 37 9.38 -0.62 2.40
N MET A 38 8.43 -0.92 3.29
CA MET A 38 8.08 -2.31 3.65
C MET A 38 7.13 -2.96 2.64
N PHE A 39 6.30 -2.20 1.93
CA PHE A 39 5.17 -2.74 1.15
C PHE A 39 5.34 -2.69 -0.38
N THR A 40 6.50 -2.31 -0.88
CA THR A 40 6.81 -2.20 -2.32
C THR A 40 7.00 -3.53 -3.08
N HIS A 41 6.48 -4.65 -2.58
CA HIS A 41 6.86 -5.99 -3.08
C HIS A 41 5.69 -6.89 -3.50
N ALA A 42 4.51 -6.32 -3.74
CA ALA A 42 3.43 -7.09 -4.34
C ALA A 42 3.60 -7.14 -5.87
N HIS A 43 3.13 -8.22 -6.51
CA HIS A 43 2.97 -8.36 -7.95
C HIS A 43 1.48 -8.58 -8.24
N ALA A 44 0.85 -7.66 -8.97
CA ALA A 44 -0.56 -7.73 -9.32
C ALA A 44 -0.72 -8.48 -10.65
N PRO A 45 -1.91 -9.07 -10.88
CA PRO A 45 -2.33 -9.39 -12.22
C PRO A 45 -2.30 -8.14 -13.10
N SER A 46 -2.03 -8.33 -14.39
CA SER A 46 -2.03 -7.25 -15.37
C SER A 46 -3.38 -6.51 -15.39
N ALA A 47 -3.30 -5.18 -15.31
CA ALA A 47 -4.44 -4.29 -15.30
C ALA A 47 -4.13 -3.02 -16.07
N ARG A 48 -5.15 -2.41 -16.67
CA ARG A 48 -5.03 -1.03 -17.17
C ARG A 48 -5.10 -0.09 -15.96
N VAL A 49 -4.01 0.60 -15.69
CA VAL A 49 -3.85 1.53 -14.57
C VAL A 49 -3.97 2.96 -15.05
N ILE A 50 -4.76 3.76 -14.34
CA ILE A 50 -4.97 5.18 -14.65
C ILE A 50 -4.90 6.01 -13.37
N ASP A 51 -3.96 6.96 -13.34
CA ASP A 51 -3.87 7.96 -12.28
C ASP A 51 -4.76 9.17 -12.60
N ARG A 52 -5.52 9.62 -11.60
CA ARG A 52 -6.42 10.77 -11.68
C ARG A 52 -6.40 11.57 -10.39
N SER A 53 -6.90 12.79 -10.49
CA SER A 53 -7.28 13.62 -9.35
C SER A 53 -8.79 13.77 -9.34
N VAL A 54 -9.41 13.73 -8.16
CA VAL A 54 -10.84 14.00 -7.98
C VAL A 54 -11.04 15.17 -7.00
N PRO A 55 -12.01 16.07 -7.22
CA PRO A 55 -12.26 17.16 -6.29
C PRO A 55 -12.68 16.65 -4.91
N GLY A 56 -11.97 17.09 -3.87
CA GLY A 56 -12.30 16.86 -2.47
C GLY A 56 -12.68 18.14 -1.74
N HIS A 57 -13.03 18.02 -0.46
CA HIS A 57 -13.44 19.15 0.38
C HIS A 57 -12.32 20.20 0.54
N ASP A 58 -11.11 19.73 0.86
CA ASP A 58 -9.93 20.57 1.14
C ASP A 58 -8.92 20.59 -0.01
N GLY A 59 -9.35 20.20 -1.21
CA GLY A 59 -8.53 20.12 -2.40
C GLY A 59 -8.63 18.78 -3.11
N ASP A 60 -7.83 18.67 -4.15
CA ASP A 60 -7.76 17.54 -5.06
C ASP A 60 -7.21 16.29 -4.37
N ILE A 61 -7.91 15.16 -4.52
CA ILE A 61 -7.54 13.86 -3.94
C ILE A 61 -6.97 12.97 -5.07
N PRO A 62 -5.71 12.51 -4.96
CA PRO A 62 -5.16 11.56 -5.92
C PRO A 62 -5.85 10.20 -5.79
N VAL A 63 -6.19 9.60 -6.93
CA VAL A 63 -6.75 8.26 -7.03
C VAL A 63 -6.07 7.49 -8.16
N ARG A 64 -5.92 6.17 -7.98
CA ARG A 64 -5.45 5.24 -9.02
C ARG A 64 -6.55 4.24 -9.31
N ILE A 65 -6.92 4.13 -10.59
CA ILE A 65 -7.99 3.25 -11.06
C ILE A 65 -7.37 2.05 -11.75
N TYR A 66 -7.71 0.86 -11.26
CA TYR A 66 -7.28 -0.41 -11.84
C TYR A 66 -8.45 -1.05 -12.58
N THR A 67 -8.33 -1.24 -13.90
CA THR A 67 -9.29 -2.01 -14.69
C THR A 67 -8.67 -3.37 -15.03
N PRO A 68 -9.26 -4.51 -14.60
CA PRO A 68 -8.72 -5.83 -14.92
C PRO A 68 -8.63 -6.06 -16.43
N GLU A 69 -7.54 -6.68 -16.90
CA GLU A 69 -7.42 -7.09 -18.30
C GLU A 69 -8.49 -8.11 -18.70
N GLY A 70 -8.85 -8.14 -19.99
CA GLY A 70 -9.89 -9.03 -20.50
C GLY A 70 -11.32 -8.62 -20.12
N SER A 71 -11.50 -7.54 -19.36
CA SER A 71 -12.79 -6.88 -19.17
C SER A 71 -13.32 -6.46 -20.54
N ARG A 72 -14.44 -7.07 -20.98
CA ARG A 72 -15.06 -6.75 -22.27
C ARG A 72 -15.60 -5.32 -22.24
N ASP A 73 -15.48 -4.60 -23.34
CA ASP A 73 -16.25 -3.39 -23.56
C ASP A 73 -17.74 -3.76 -23.48
N GLY A 74 -18.44 -3.26 -22.47
CA GLY A 74 -19.73 -3.79 -22.04
C GLY A 74 -20.32 -3.05 -20.82
N PRO A 75 -21.31 -3.62 -20.12
CA PRO A 75 -21.98 -2.96 -18.99
C PRO A 75 -20.99 -2.58 -17.87
N LEU A 76 -21.40 -1.59 -17.05
CA LEU A 76 -20.60 -1.08 -15.94
C LEU A 76 -20.05 -2.22 -15.07
N LEU A 77 -18.74 -2.19 -14.81
CA LEU A 77 -18.09 -3.12 -13.89
C LEU A 77 -18.49 -2.79 -12.44
N PRO A 78 -18.58 -3.79 -11.55
CA PRO A 78 -18.67 -3.51 -10.12
C PRO A 78 -17.43 -2.74 -9.64
N LEU A 79 -17.64 -1.78 -8.75
CA LEU A 79 -16.58 -0.90 -8.25
C LEU A 79 -16.21 -1.27 -6.81
N LEU A 80 -14.91 -1.45 -6.57
CA LEU A 80 -14.31 -1.46 -5.24
C LEU A 80 -13.53 -0.16 -5.04
N VAL A 81 -13.84 0.56 -3.96
CA VAL A 81 -13.05 1.72 -3.53
C VAL A 81 -12.17 1.28 -2.36
N LEU A 82 -10.86 1.24 -2.58
CA LEU A 82 -9.88 0.88 -1.56
C LEU A 82 -9.32 2.15 -0.91
N PHE A 83 -9.31 2.18 0.41
CA PHE A 83 -8.58 3.16 1.21
C PHE A 83 -7.39 2.46 1.84
N HIS A 84 -6.19 2.99 1.65
CA HIS A 84 -4.97 2.37 2.18
C HIS A 84 -4.92 2.42 3.71
N GLY A 85 -4.24 1.45 4.31
CA GLY A 85 -3.97 1.42 5.75
C GLY A 85 -2.84 2.37 6.15
N GLY A 86 -2.35 2.22 7.38
CA GLY A 86 -1.24 3.04 7.93
C GLY A 86 -1.68 4.04 9.01
N GLY A 87 -2.83 3.80 9.64
CA GLY A 87 -3.25 4.48 10.87
C GLY A 87 -3.50 5.97 10.71
N PHE A 88 -3.86 6.43 9.50
CA PHE A 88 -4.03 7.86 9.15
C PHE A 88 -2.75 8.70 9.27
N ILE A 89 -1.60 8.06 9.48
CA ILE A 89 -0.30 8.74 9.67
C ILE A 89 0.63 8.45 8.49
N ALA A 90 0.61 7.23 7.97
CA ALA A 90 1.51 6.74 6.95
C ALA A 90 0.78 5.94 5.87
N GLY A 91 1.48 5.63 4.78
CA GLY A 91 0.95 4.93 3.62
C GLY A 91 0.61 5.88 2.48
N SER A 92 0.49 5.29 1.31
CA SER A 92 0.26 5.93 0.02
C SER A 92 -0.41 4.94 -0.94
N ILE A 93 -0.85 5.42 -2.10
CA ILE A 93 -1.31 4.53 -3.19
C ILE A 93 -0.23 3.48 -3.49
N ASP A 94 1.04 3.90 -3.57
CA ASP A 94 2.15 3.02 -3.93
C ASP A 94 2.45 1.96 -2.85
N SER A 95 2.24 2.28 -1.57
CA SER A 95 2.40 1.30 -0.48
C SER A 95 1.37 0.16 -0.51
N HIS A 96 0.30 0.29 -1.28
CA HIS A 96 -0.72 -0.75 -1.47
C HIS A 96 -0.91 -1.07 -2.96
N ASP A 97 -0.03 -0.56 -3.81
CA ASP A 97 0.00 -0.91 -5.20
C ASP A 97 0.54 -2.33 -5.30
N GLY A 98 -0.18 -3.16 -6.04
CA GLY A 98 0.28 -4.51 -6.34
C GLY A 98 1.40 -4.51 -7.39
N GLY A 99 1.81 -3.37 -7.93
CA GLY A 99 2.74 -3.29 -9.05
C GLY A 99 2.03 -3.64 -10.36
N ALA A 100 2.16 -2.76 -11.34
CA ALA A 100 1.68 -3.00 -12.71
C ALA A 100 2.61 -3.95 -13.50
#